data_AF-A0A1A9ANB2-F1
#
_entry.id   AF-A0A1A9ANB2-F1
#
_cell.length_a   1.000
_cell.length_b   1.000
_cell.length_c   1.000
_cell.angle_alpha   90.00
_cell.angle_beta   90.00
_cell.angle_gamma   90.00
#
_symmetry.space_group_name_H-M   'P 1'
#
loop_
_entity.id
_entity.type
_entity.pdbx_description
1 polymer ?
#
loop_
_entity_poly.entity_id
_entity_poly.type
_entity_poly.pdbx_seq_one_letter_code
_entity_poly.pdbx_strand_id
1 'polypeptide(L)'
;MVVSPEKSDKVQIFEKWDKEVTLEAHSPYNPLLNGLKGQNDELYKMACSLTENYKNAHFMQSHNPNICELLNEWLSQKKKIYIKGEDDFQNKKLWNDYIEELWIHLEKDNDRNYWCRRIFPSSFVVNALTNSFTVLLCVLIIFFLLYNYSYIRNSMHSYINKKIRLKHKLRQGLSNVFSRTPSEYGDVHSRKKRINLSYHTS
;
A
#
# COMPACT_ATOMS: atom_id res chain seq x y z
N MET A 1 -33.18 -6.50 -40.89
CA MET A 1 -32.04 -5.76 -40.30
C MET A 1 -31.47 -6.63 -39.20
N VAL A 2 -30.25 -7.13 -39.37
CA VAL A 2 -29.56 -7.90 -38.32
C VAL A 2 -29.04 -6.89 -37.31
N VAL A 3 -29.66 -6.84 -36.13
CA VAL A 3 -29.15 -6.06 -35.00
C VAL A 3 -27.91 -6.79 -34.50
N SER A 4 -26.73 -6.22 -34.76
CA SER A 4 -25.48 -6.71 -34.19
C SER A 4 -25.59 -6.66 -32.66
N PRO A 5 -25.17 -7.70 -31.92
CA PRO A 5 -25.16 -7.64 -30.46
C PRO A 5 -24.30 -6.47 -30.00
N GLU A 6 -24.84 -5.70 -29.06
CA GLU A 6 -24.18 -4.55 -28.46
C GLU A 6 -22.90 -5.02 -27.76
N LYS A 7 -21.73 -4.59 -28.26
CA LYS A 7 -20.44 -4.96 -27.70
C LYS A 7 -20.29 -4.31 -26.32
N SER A 8 -19.74 -5.02 -25.34
CA SER A 8 -19.46 -4.42 -24.03
C SER A 8 -18.53 -3.22 -24.14
N ASP A 9 -18.68 -2.24 -23.25
CA ASP A 9 -17.89 -1.00 -23.24
C ASP A 9 -16.38 -1.26 -23.27
N LYS A 10 -15.93 -2.29 -22.55
CA LYS A 10 -14.54 -2.75 -22.55
C LYS A 10 -14.05 -3.13 -23.95
N VAL A 11 -14.83 -3.93 -24.68
CA VAL A 11 -14.45 -4.36 -26.04
C VAL A 11 -14.35 -3.15 -26.96
N GLN A 12 -15.29 -2.20 -26.85
CA GLN A 12 -15.26 -0.98 -27.64
C GLN A 12 -14.03 -0.10 -27.32
N ILE A 13 -13.64 0.00 -26.05
CA ILE A 13 -12.43 0.72 -25.64
C ILE A 13 -11.17 0.06 -26.22
N PHE A 14 -11.07 -1.27 -26.12
CA PHE A 14 -9.90 -2.00 -26.62
C PHE A 14 -9.80 -1.91 -28.14
N GLU A 15 -10.92 -2.00 -28.87
CA GLU A 15 -10.95 -1.80 -30.31
C GLU A 15 -10.52 -0.37 -30.72
N LYS A 16 -10.83 0.64 -29.90
CA LYS A 16 -10.33 2.00 -30.12
C LYS A 16 -8.82 2.10 -29.91
N TRP A 17 -8.30 1.46 -28.86
CA TRP A 17 -6.87 1.46 -28.53
C TRP A 17 -6.02 0.63 -29.48
N ASP A 18 -6.61 -0.33 -30.18
CA ASP A 18 -5.95 -1.16 -31.19
C ASP A 18 -5.74 -0.46 -32.53
N LYS A 19 -6.28 0.74 -32.71
CA LYS A 19 -6.04 1.55 -33.90
C LYS A 19 -4.58 1.99 -33.95
N GLU A 20 -3.98 1.89 -35.12
CA GLU A 20 -2.62 2.36 -35.35
C GLU A 20 -2.55 3.88 -35.16
N VAL A 21 -1.54 4.33 -34.42
CA VAL A 21 -1.25 5.74 -34.18
C VAL A 21 0.19 6.02 -34.56
N THR A 22 0.43 7.19 -35.13
CA THR A 22 1.78 7.71 -35.34
C THR A 22 2.03 8.86 -34.37
N LEU A 23 3.23 8.88 -33.78
CA LEU A 23 3.61 9.99 -32.92
C LEU A 23 3.98 11.22 -33.73
N GLU A 24 3.60 12.39 -33.22
CA GLU A 24 4.05 13.66 -33.75
C GLU A 24 5.58 13.77 -33.68
N ALA A 25 6.17 14.45 -34.67
CA ALA A 25 7.63 14.59 -34.78
C ALA A 25 8.30 15.21 -33.53
N HIS A 26 7.56 16.03 -32.78
CA HIS A 26 8.05 16.71 -31.57
C HIS A 26 7.70 15.99 -30.26
N SER A 27 7.19 14.76 -30.31
CA SER A 27 6.88 14.00 -29.10
C SER A 27 8.14 13.83 -28.22
N PRO A 28 8.06 14.09 -26.91
CA PRO A 28 9.21 13.95 -26.00
C PRO A 28 9.65 12.48 -25.85
N TYR A 29 8.83 11.53 -26.31
CA TYR A 29 9.12 10.10 -26.28
C TYR A 29 9.86 9.62 -27.54
N ASN A 30 9.99 10.44 -28.58
CA ASN A 30 10.69 10.07 -29.82
C ASN A 30 12.16 9.66 -29.59
N PRO A 31 12.96 10.34 -28.74
CA PRO A 31 14.32 9.90 -28.45
C PRO A 31 14.40 8.48 -27.88
N LEU A 32 13.46 8.11 -27.00
CA LEU A 32 13.37 6.77 -26.43
C LEU A 32 12.99 5.74 -27.52
N LEU A 33 12.04 6.09 -28.39
CA LEU A 33 11.44 5.13 -29.34
C LEU A 33 12.18 5.03 -30.69
N ASN A 34 13.05 5.99 -31.03
CA ASN A 34 13.79 5.98 -32.29
C ASN A 34 14.62 4.70 -32.49
N GLY A 35 15.26 4.21 -31.42
CA GLY A 35 16.03 2.96 -31.47
C GLY A 35 15.17 1.72 -31.70
N LEU A 36 13.92 1.75 -31.24
CA LEU A 36 12.97 0.66 -31.44
C LEU A 36 12.46 0.59 -32.89
N LYS A 37 12.22 1.74 -33.52
CA LYS A 37 11.74 1.82 -34.90
C LYS A 37 12.63 1.06 -35.90
N GLY A 38 13.94 1.12 -35.70
CA GLY A 38 14.91 0.39 -36.55
C GLY A 38 15.01 -1.11 -36.26
N GLN A 39 14.54 -1.57 -35.09
CA GLN A 39 14.67 -2.96 -34.63
C GLN A 39 13.37 -3.75 -34.80
N ASN A 40 12.22 -3.13 -34.50
CA ASN A 40 10.91 -3.78 -34.56
C ASN A 40 9.81 -2.72 -34.78
N ASP A 41 9.37 -2.58 -36.03
CA ASP A 41 8.35 -1.58 -36.42
C ASP A 41 6.98 -1.83 -35.78
N GLU A 42 6.58 -3.10 -35.63
CA GLU A 42 5.31 -3.44 -34.97
C GLU A 42 5.31 -3.02 -33.50
N LEU A 43 6.41 -3.31 -32.79
CA LEU A 43 6.56 -2.91 -31.39
C LEU A 43 6.69 -1.39 -31.25
N TYR A 44 7.30 -0.71 -32.23
CA TYR A 44 7.32 0.74 -32.30
C TYR A 44 5.91 1.33 -32.45
N LYS A 45 5.08 0.79 -33.35
CA LYS A 45 3.67 1.19 -33.50
C LYS A 45 2.90 0.96 -32.20
N MET A 46 3.13 -0.16 -31.53
CA MET A 46 2.53 -0.46 -30.23
C MET A 46 2.93 0.58 -29.16
N ALA A 47 4.20 1.02 -29.15
CA ALA A 47 4.67 2.08 -28.25
C ALA A 47 4.01 3.44 -28.55
N CYS A 48 3.79 3.75 -29.84
CA CYS A 48 3.06 4.94 -30.28
C CYS A 48 1.61 4.90 -29.78
N SER A 49 0.91 3.78 -30.01
CA SER A 49 -0.45 3.58 -29.50
C SER A 49 -0.51 3.68 -27.98
N LEU A 50 0.44 3.08 -27.24
CA LEU A 50 0.48 3.20 -25.79
C LEU A 50 0.59 4.67 -25.33
N THR A 51 1.48 5.44 -25.93
CA THR A 51 1.69 6.86 -25.59
C THR A 51 0.39 7.65 -25.73
N GLU A 52 -0.32 7.45 -26.84
CA GLU A 52 -1.55 8.18 -27.14
C GLU A 52 -2.72 7.68 -26.29
N ASN A 53 -2.85 6.36 -26.14
CA ASN A 53 -3.89 5.74 -25.33
C ASN A 53 -3.76 6.13 -23.86
N TYR A 54 -2.54 6.26 -23.33
CA TYR A 54 -2.30 6.72 -21.96
C TYR A 54 -2.81 8.15 -21.76
N LYS A 55 -2.51 9.06 -22.68
CA LYS A 55 -3.01 10.44 -22.65
C LYS A 55 -4.54 10.49 -22.75
N ASN A 56 -5.11 9.76 -23.68
CA ASN A 56 -6.56 9.75 -23.91
C ASN A 56 -7.33 9.10 -22.76
N ALA A 57 -6.79 8.04 -22.17
CA ALA A 57 -7.37 7.38 -21.00
C ALA A 57 -7.42 8.30 -19.78
N HIS A 58 -6.41 9.16 -19.59
CA HIS A 58 -6.43 10.17 -18.52
C HIS A 58 -7.65 11.10 -18.65
N PHE A 59 -7.97 11.57 -19.86
CA PHE A 59 -9.16 12.41 -20.08
C PHE A 59 -10.48 11.66 -19.83
N MET A 60 -10.51 10.34 -20.04
CA MET A 60 -11.68 9.50 -19.81
C MET A 60 -11.92 9.15 -18.34
N GLN A 61 -10.92 9.35 -17.47
CA GLN A 61 -10.95 8.91 -16.07
C GLN A 61 -12.15 9.47 -15.29
N SER A 62 -12.54 10.72 -15.56
CA SER A 62 -13.68 11.37 -14.91
C SER A 62 -15.00 10.66 -15.13
N HIS A 63 -15.16 9.98 -16.27
CA HIS A 63 -16.38 9.25 -16.64
C HIS A 63 -16.21 7.73 -16.50
N ASN A 64 -14.97 7.25 -16.44
CA ASN A 64 -14.61 5.84 -16.38
C ASN A 64 -13.54 5.63 -15.30
N PRO A 65 -13.92 5.48 -14.02
CA PRO A 65 -12.94 5.36 -12.93
C PRO A 65 -12.00 4.17 -13.09
N ASN A 66 -12.44 3.10 -13.78
CA ASN A 66 -11.66 1.88 -14.01
C ASN A 66 -10.76 1.95 -15.25
N ILE A 67 -10.64 3.11 -15.92
CA ILE A 67 -9.92 3.20 -17.20
C ILE A 67 -8.42 2.87 -17.07
N CYS A 68 -7.80 3.17 -15.93
CA CYS A 68 -6.41 2.79 -15.69
C CYS A 68 -6.23 1.26 -15.57
N GLU A 69 -7.18 0.58 -14.94
CA GLU A 69 -7.17 -0.89 -14.85
C GLU A 69 -7.33 -1.51 -16.23
N LEU A 70 -8.27 -0.97 -17.03
CA LEU A 70 -8.47 -1.39 -18.42
C LEU A 70 -7.22 -1.18 -19.27
N LEU A 71 -6.53 -0.05 -19.12
CA LEU A 71 -5.30 0.24 -19.87
C LEU A 71 -4.16 -0.72 -19.49
N ASN A 72 -4.00 -1.01 -18.20
CA ASN A 72 -3.06 -2.01 -17.71
C ASN A 72 -3.36 -3.41 -18.24
N GLU A 73 -4.64 -3.77 -18.27
CA GLU A 73 -5.09 -5.05 -18.80
C GLU A 73 -4.80 -5.14 -20.31
N TRP A 74 -5.20 -4.13 -21.08
CA TRP A 74 -4.93 -4.04 -22.51
C TRP A 74 -3.44 -4.21 -22.81
N LEU A 75 -2.58 -3.45 -22.14
CA LEU A 75 -1.13 -3.55 -22.36
C LEU A 75 -0.59 -4.93 -22.00
N SER A 76 -1.11 -5.54 -20.93
CA SER A 76 -0.71 -6.89 -20.51
C SER A 76 -1.18 -7.98 -21.50
N GLN A 77 -2.32 -7.78 -22.16
CA GLN A 77 -2.76 -8.65 -23.25
C GLN A 77 -1.85 -8.48 -24.48
N LYS A 78 -1.50 -7.24 -24.84
CA LYS A 78 -0.56 -6.97 -25.93
C LYS A 78 0.80 -7.60 -25.68
N LYS A 79 1.31 -7.54 -24.45
CA LYS A 79 2.55 -8.22 -24.05
C LYS A 79 2.54 -9.71 -24.39
N LYS A 80 1.43 -10.40 -24.09
CA LYS A 80 1.27 -11.85 -24.37
C LYS A 80 1.19 -12.16 -25.87
N ILE A 81 0.69 -11.24 -26.68
CA ILE A 81 0.60 -11.41 -28.13
C ILE A 81 1.99 -11.21 -28.77
N TYR A 82 2.73 -10.20 -28.31
CA TYR A 82 4.05 -9.86 -28.85
C TYR A 82 5.17 -10.79 -28.41
N ILE A 83 5.12 -11.33 -27.19
CA ILE A 83 6.12 -12.26 -26.66
C ILE A 83 5.60 -13.68 -26.85
N LYS A 84 6.13 -14.39 -27.84
CA LYS A 84 5.70 -15.76 -28.19
C LYS A 84 6.33 -16.78 -27.25
N GLY A 85 5.82 -16.88 -26.02
CA GLY A 85 6.28 -17.88 -25.05
C GLY A 85 7.52 -17.47 -24.24
N GLU A 86 8.07 -18.40 -23.47
CA GLU A 86 9.18 -18.12 -22.54
C GLU A 86 10.55 -17.97 -23.24
N ASP A 87 10.70 -18.54 -24.42
CA ASP A 87 11.91 -18.59 -25.24
C ASP A 87 12.09 -17.37 -26.16
N ASP A 88 11.09 -16.48 -26.23
CA ASP A 88 11.14 -15.24 -27.01
C ASP A 88 11.93 -14.14 -26.26
N PHE A 89 13.21 -14.41 -26.02
CA PHE A 89 14.11 -13.54 -25.25
C PHE A 89 14.29 -12.16 -25.91
N GLN A 90 14.31 -12.10 -27.24
CA GLN A 90 14.53 -10.85 -27.97
C GLN A 90 13.33 -9.92 -27.83
N ASN A 91 12.11 -10.38 -28.11
CA ASN A 91 10.93 -9.52 -27.94
C ASN A 91 10.67 -9.21 -26.47
N LYS A 92 10.98 -10.13 -25.54
CA LYS A 92 10.91 -9.85 -24.11
C LYS A 92 11.88 -8.75 -23.69
N LYS A 93 13.10 -8.75 -24.22
CA LYS A 93 14.08 -7.70 -23.98
C LYS A 93 13.59 -6.37 -24.55
N LEU A 94 13.21 -6.33 -25.84
CA LEU A 94 12.70 -5.11 -26.47
C LEU A 94 11.46 -4.55 -25.75
N TRP A 95 10.55 -5.43 -25.32
CA TRP A 95 9.38 -5.01 -24.56
C TRP A 95 9.75 -4.34 -23.24
N ASN A 96 10.66 -4.94 -22.47
CA ASN A 96 11.07 -4.37 -21.19
C ASN A 96 11.86 -3.06 -21.40
N ASP A 97 12.83 -3.06 -22.31
CA ASP A 97 13.73 -1.93 -22.56
C ASP A 97 13.01 -0.71 -23.14
N TYR A 98 11.90 -0.91 -23.87
CA TYR A 98 11.16 0.19 -24.51
C TYR A 98 9.74 0.38 -24.01
N ILE A 99 8.91 -0.66 -23.93
CA ILE A 99 7.48 -0.50 -23.62
C ILE A 99 7.26 -0.27 -22.13
N GLU A 100 7.91 -1.05 -21.26
CA GLU A 100 7.76 -0.86 -19.80
C GLU A 100 8.48 0.43 -19.34
N GLU A 101 9.66 0.73 -19.90
CA GLU A 101 10.33 2.01 -19.67
C GLU A 101 9.51 3.22 -20.15
N LEU A 102 8.86 3.12 -21.32
CA LEU A 102 7.94 4.16 -21.80
C LEU A 102 6.80 4.39 -20.81
N TRP A 103 6.20 3.33 -20.23
CA TRP A 103 5.17 3.52 -19.22
C TRP A 103 5.69 4.28 -17.99
N ILE A 104 6.89 3.95 -17.51
CA ILE A 104 7.50 4.65 -16.37
C ILE A 104 7.68 6.14 -16.68
N HIS A 105 8.09 6.48 -17.90
CA HIS A 105 8.22 7.86 -18.35
C HIS A 105 6.86 8.57 -18.43
N LEU A 106 5.83 7.90 -18.96
CA LEU A 106 4.47 8.43 -19.02
C LEU A 106 3.87 8.68 -17.62
N GLU A 107 4.16 7.80 -16.66
CA GLU A 107 3.72 7.91 -15.27
C GLU A 107 4.37 9.09 -14.55
N LYS A 108 5.64 9.38 -14.84
CA LYS A 108 6.41 10.49 -14.27
C LYS A 108 6.08 11.85 -14.89
N ASP A 109 5.20 11.90 -15.90
CA ASP A 109 4.77 13.16 -16.48
C ASP A 109 3.98 13.97 -15.42
N ASN A 110 4.57 15.09 -14.98
CA ASN A 110 4.05 15.93 -13.91
C ASN A 110 2.64 16.45 -14.21
N ASP A 111 2.29 16.62 -15.49
CA ASP A 111 0.99 17.14 -15.90
C ASP A 111 -0.16 16.18 -15.58
N ARG A 112 0.15 14.92 -15.25
CA ARG A 112 -0.86 13.86 -15.02
C ARG A 112 -0.76 13.22 -13.64
N ASN A 113 -0.04 13.84 -12.69
CA ASN A 113 -0.04 13.47 -11.26
C ASN A 113 0.04 11.95 -10.98
N TYR A 114 0.85 11.20 -11.74
CA TYR A 114 1.00 9.75 -11.55
C TYR A 114 -0.33 8.97 -11.60
N TRP A 115 -1.31 9.45 -12.39
CA TRP A 115 -2.70 8.97 -12.36
C TRP A 115 -2.88 7.47 -12.65
N CYS A 116 -1.96 6.87 -13.42
CA CYS A 116 -2.04 5.46 -13.77
C CYS A 116 -0.70 4.75 -13.66
N ARG A 117 -0.58 3.94 -12.61
CA ARG A 117 0.59 3.13 -12.31
C ARG A 117 0.57 1.81 -13.06
N ARG A 118 1.74 1.35 -13.49
CA ARG A 118 1.89 0.03 -14.11
C ARG A 118 1.68 -1.08 -13.07
N ILE A 119 0.75 -1.98 -13.35
CA ILE A 119 0.51 -3.20 -12.57
C ILE A 119 1.16 -4.38 -13.28
N PHE A 120 2.28 -4.84 -12.77
CA PHE A 120 2.88 -6.08 -13.22
C PHE A 120 2.12 -7.24 -12.60
N PRO A 121 1.63 -8.22 -13.39
CA PRO A 121 1.07 -9.42 -12.81
C PRO A 121 2.14 -10.06 -11.93
N SER A 122 1.81 -10.27 -10.65
CA SER A 122 2.74 -10.83 -9.67
C SER A 122 3.29 -12.14 -10.22
N SER A 123 4.60 -12.26 -10.36
CA SER A 123 5.18 -13.51 -10.81
C SER A 123 4.93 -14.57 -9.73
N PHE A 124 4.46 -15.75 -10.13
CA PHE A 124 4.24 -16.86 -9.19
C PHE A 124 5.51 -17.16 -8.37
N VAL A 125 6.68 -17.01 -8.99
CA VAL A 125 8.00 -17.20 -8.38
C VAL A 125 8.27 -16.18 -7.27
N VAL A 126 7.94 -14.90 -7.48
CA VAL A 126 8.13 -13.84 -6.46
C VAL A 126 7.22 -14.09 -5.26
N ASN A 127 5.98 -14.52 -5.49
CA ASN A 127 5.05 -14.88 -4.42
C ASN A 127 5.55 -16.10 -3.64
N ALA A 128 6.05 -17.13 -4.32
CA ALA A 128 6.61 -18.33 -3.67
C ALA A 128 7.85 -17.99 -2.81
N LEU A 129 8.77 -17.18 -3.33
CA LEU A 129 9.96 -16.74 -2.59
C LEU A 129 9.58 -15.88 -1.38
N THR A 130 8.70 -14.89 -1.56
CA THR A 130 8.26 -13.99 -0.47
C THR A 130 7.58 -14.78 0.65
N ASN A 131 6.71 -15.74 0.30
CA ASN A 131 6.06 -16.62 1.27
C ASN A 131 7.08 -17.50 2.00
N SER A 132 8.06 -18.06 1.29
CA SER A 132 9.13 -18.87 1.88
C SER A 132 9.96 -18.08 2.90
N PHE A 133 10.40 -16.87 2.55
CA PHE A 133 11.14 -16.00 3.46
C PHE A 133 10.30 -15.60 4.68
N THR A 134 9.02 -15.31 4.49
CA THR A 134 8.11 -14.94 5.58
C THR A 134 7.96 -16.10 6.59
N VAL A 135 7.76 -17.33 6.09
CA VAL A 135 7.66 -18.51 6.95
C VAL A 135 8.98 -18.74 7.71
N LEU A 136 10.12 -18.61 7.03
CA LEU A 136 11.43 -18.79 7.66
C LEU A 136 11.69 -17.77 8.78
N LEU A 137 11.35 -16.49 8.56
CA LEU A 137 11.45 -15.45 9.59
C LEU A 137 10.54 -15.73 10.79
N CYS A 138 9.29 -16.15 10.55
CA CYS A 138 8.37 -16.53 11.63
C CYS A 138 8.92 -17.68 12.48
N VAL A 139 9.49 -18.70 11.83
CA VAL A 139 10.10 -19.84 12.52
C VAL A 139 11.30 -19.38 13.37
N LEU A 140 12.19 -18.54 12.85
CA LEU A 140 13.32 -17.99 13.61
C LEU A 140 12.87 -17.17 14.83
N ILE A 141 11.81 -16.35 14.67
CA ILE A 141 11.24 -15.58 15.77
C ILE A 141 10.70 -16.52 16.86
N ILE A 142 9.97 -17.57 16.48
CA ILE A 142 9.43 -18.55 17.44
C ILE A 142 10.57 -19.25 18.18
N PHE A 143 11.61 -19.72 17.48
CA PHE A 143 12.77 -20.34 18.12
C PHE A 143 13.49 -19.38 19.06
N PHE A 144 13.65 -18.12 18.67
CA PHE A 144 14.25 -17.09 19.53
C PHE A 144 13.43 -16.87 20.81
N LEU A 145 12.10 -16.80 20.70
CA LEU A 145 11.20 -16.66 21.84
C LEU A 145 11.24 -17.88 22.78
N LEU A 146 11.31 -19.09 22.21
CA LEU A 146 11.41 -20.33 22.98
C LEU A 146 12.77 -20.46 23.67
N TYR A 147 13.87 -20.23 22.94
CA TYR A 147 15.23 -20.30 23.49
C TYR A 147 15.43 -19.30 24.62
N ASN A 148 14.99 -18.06 24.42
CA ASN A 148 15.09 -17.00 25.44
C ASN A 148 13.87 -16.94 26.37
N TYR A 149 13.01 -17.96 26.40
CA TYR A 149 11.75 -17.92 27.14
C TYR A 149 11.96 -17.61 28.62
N SER A 150 12.96 -18.24 29.26
CA SER A 150 13.30 -17.99 30.66
C SER A 150 13.73 -16.53 30.91
N TYR A 151 14.55 -15.98 30.01
CA TYR A 151 15.00 -14.60 30.08
C TYR A 151 13.84 -13.61 29.87
N ILE A 152 13.00 -13.85 28.86
CA ILE A 152 11.82 -13.04 28.54
C ILE A 152 10.83 -13.08 29.73
N ARG A 153 10.57 -14.26 30.30
CA ARG A 153 9.70 -14.45 31.46
C ARG A 153 10.21 -13.67 32.66
N ASN A 154 11.49 -13.77 32.97
CA ASN A 154 12.11 -13.08 34.09
C ASN A 154 12.10 -11.55 33.88
N SER A 155 12.35 -11.09 32.66
CA SER A 155 12.28 -9.67 32.27
C SER A 155 10.87 -9.12 32.42
N MET A 156 9.85 -9.82 31.91
CA MET A 156 8.43 -9.49 32.06
C MET A 156 8.02 -9.41 33.53
N HIS A 157 8.38 -10.41 34.33
CA HIS A 157 8.07 -10.44 35.76
C HIS A 157 8.75 -9.28 36.51
N SER A 158 10.01 -8.96 36.18
CA SER A 158 10.72 -7.81 36.73
C SER A 158 10.06 -6.48 36.35
N TYR A 159 9.61 -6.34 35.11
CA TYR A 159 8.91 -5.15 34.63
C TYR A 159 7.56 -4.95 35.33
N ILE A 160 6.75 -6.00 35.45
CA ILE A 160 5.48 -5.98 36.19
C ILE A 160 5.71 -5.57 37.64
N ASN A 161 6.71 -6.18 38.32
CA ASN A 161 7.03 -5.86 39.70
C ASN A 161 7.52 -4.42 39.88
N LYS A 162 8.32 -3.89 38.95
CA LYS A 162 8.73 -2.48 38.94
C LYS A 162 7.52 -1.56 38.82
N LYS A 163 6.57 -1.86 37.92
CA LYS A 163 5.35 -1.07 37.73
C LYS A 163 4.45 -1.10 38.97
N ILE A 164 4.28 -2.27 39.59
CA ILE A 164 3.53 -2.43 40.86
C ILE A 164 4.20 -1.60 41.96
N ARG A 165 5.53 -1.70 42.12
CA ARG A 165 6.29 -0.93 43.12
C ARG A 165 6.19 0.58 42.90
N LEU A 166 6.22 1.03 41.64
CA LEU A 166 6.03 2.44 41.29
C LEU A 166 4.64 2.93 41.68
N LYS A 167 3.59 2.15 41.39
CA LYS A 167 2.20 2.46 41.76
C LYS A 167 2.03 2.56 43.28
N HIS A 168 2.65 1.66 44.04
CA HIS A 168 2.65 1.74 45.51
C HIS A 168 3.36 2.99 46.03
N LYS A 169 4.55 3.33 45.49
CA LYS A 169 5.27 4.55 45.88
C LYS A 169 4.48 5.83 45.57
N LEU A 170 3.82 5.90 44.41
CA LEU A 170 2.94 7.01 44.04
C LEU A 170 1.76 7.13 45.00
N ARG A 171 1.10 6.02 45.33
CA ARG A 171 -0.04 6.01 46.25
C ARG A 171 0.36 6.39 47.68
N GLN A 172 1.51 5.91 48.14
CA GLN A 172 2.05 6.25 49.46
C GLN A 172 2.55 7.70 49.51
N GLY A 173 3.18 8.22 48.45
CA GLY A 173 3.55 9.62 48.32
C GLY A 173 2.32 10.54 48.34
N LEU A 174 1.27 10.18 47.61
CA LEU A 174 0.00 10.92 47.60
C LEU A 174 -0.67 10.90 48.98
N SER A 175 -0.70 9.74 49.66
CA SER A 175 -1.21 9.63 51.03
C SER A 175 -0.39 10.47 52.01
N ASN A 176 0.95 10.42 51.92
CA ASN A 176 1.83 11.18 52.81
C ASN A 176 1.73 12.70 52.57
N VAL A 177 1.46 13.14 51.34
CA VAL A 177 1.19 14.54 50.99
C VAL A 177 -0.19 14.97 51.50
N PHE A 178 -1.21 14.14 51.32
CA PHE A 178 -2.58 14.40 51.80
C PHE A 178 -2.66 14.40 53.34
N SER A 179 -1.84 13.60 54.01
CA SER A 179 -1.69 13.60 55.47
C SER A 179 -0.76 14.70 56.00
N ARG A 180 0.08 15.32 55.14
CA ARG A 180 0.98 16.42 55.51
C ARG A 180 0.44 17.80 55.24
N THR A 181 -0.64 17.96 54.48
CA THR A 181 -1.41 19.21 54.46
C THR A 181 -2.14 19.33 55.80
N PRO A 182 -1.71 20.23 56.71
CA PRO A 182 -2.59 20.65 57.79
C PRO A 182 -3.75 21.40 57.12
N SER A 183 -4.98 21.14 57.54
CA SER A 183 -6.08 22.05 57.25
C SER A 183 -5.78 23.38 57.94
N GLU A 184 -5.02 24.24 57.28
CA GLU A 184 -4.77 25.62 57.69
C GLU A 184 -6.01 26.46 57.32
N TYR A 185 -7.14 26.10 57.93
CA TYR A 185 -8.31 26.95 58.17
C TYR A 185 -9.26 26.19 59.11
N GLY A 186 -8.80 25.99 60.34
CA GLY A 186 -9.68 25.72 61.48
C GLY A 186 -10.00 27.05 62.13
N ASP A 187 -10.92 27.82 61.55
CA ASP A 187 -11.46 28.99 62.23
C ASP A 187 -12.59 28.58 63.19
N VAL A 188 -12.56 29.24 64.32
CA VAL A 188 -13.22 28.95 65.57
C VAL A 188 -14.64 29.48 65.54
N HIS A 189 -15.65 28.61 65.41
CA HIS A 189 -16.93 28.68 66.14
C HIS A 189 -17.96 27.70 65.57
N SER A 190 -18.34 26.67 66.35
CA SER A 190 -19.76 26.36 66.58
C SER A 190 -19.94 25.28 67.65
N ARG A 191 -20.28 25.75 68.84
CA ARG A 191 -21.32 25.23 69.74
C ARG A 191 -21.61 23.72 69.74
N LYS A 192 -21.33 23.11 70.90
CA LYS A 192 -22.11 22.05 71.59
C LYS A 192 -23.31 21.49 70.81
N LYS A 193 -23.21 20.24 70.36
CA LYS A 193 -24.31 19.26 70.40
C LYS A 193 -23.70 17.86 70.58
N ARG A 194 -23.69 17.37 71.83
CA ARG A 194 -23.58 15.93 72.10
C ARG A 194 -24.90 15.30 71.64
N ILE A 195 -24.85 14.43 70.65
CA ILE A 195 -25.94 13.50 70.38
C ILE A 195 -25.49 12.17 70.96
N ASN A 196 -26.13 11.76 72.05
CA ASN A 196 -25.93 10.49 72.71
C ASN A 196 -26.94 9.51 72.09
N LEU A 197 -26.47 8.49 71.38
CA LEU A 197 -27.30 7.42 70.84
C LEU A 197 -27.06 6.16 71.68
N SER A 198 -27.99 5.91 72.59
CA SER A 198 -28.10 4.67 73.36
C SER A 198 -28.67 3.56 72.47
N TYR A 199 -27.94 2.45 72.33
CA TYR A 199 -28.50 1.21 71.79
C TYR A 199 -29.13 0.42 72.94
N HIS A 200 -30.45 0.22 72.87
CA HIS A 200 -31.14 -0.79 73.64
C HIS A 200 -30.96 -2.13 72.94
N THR A 201 -30.39 -3.10 73.64
CA THR A 201 -30.49 -4.53 73.32
C THR A 201 -31.77 -5.09 73.91
N SER A 202 -32.62 -5.65 73.05
CA SER A 202 -33.50 -6.79 73.31
C SER A 202 -33.59 -7.61 72.03
#